data_AF-X0WZR4-F1
#
_entry.id   AF-X0WZR4-F1
#
_cell.length_a   1.000
_cell.length_b   1.000
_cell.length_c   1.000
_cell.angle_alpha   90.00
_cell.angle_beta   90.00
_cell.angle_gamma   90.00
#
_symmetry.space_group_name_H-M   'P 1'
#
loop_
_entity.id
_entity.type
_entity.pdbx_description
1 polymer ?
#
loop_
_entity_poly.entity_id
_entity_poly.type
_entity_poly.pdbx_seq_one_letter_code
_entity_poly.pdbx_strand_id
1 'polypeptide(L)'
;MINREDHLVAPAVRKQLPAIARAVDLVVASIESGGRVFYVGAGTSGRLGVIDAAECPPTFGTPPHLFQGIIAGGSDAVFRAKEGAEDRAGEARRAISIKGVGPDDVVIGIAACRRTPFVLAALEKARGIGASTVY
;
A
#
# COMPACT_ATOMS: atom_id res chain seq x y z
N MET A 1 -28.19 11.78 -0.50
CA MET A 1 -26.96 12.47 -0.05
C MET A 1 -25.73 11.61 -0.37
N ILE A 2 -25.58 10.41 0.22
CA ILE A 2 -24.43 9.50 -0.03
C ILE A 2 -24.17 9.24 -1.53
N ASN A 3 -25.17 8.74 -2.26
CA ASN A 3 -25.02 8.45 -3.70
C ASN A 3 -24.56 9.66 -4.55
N ARG A 4 -24.96 10.89 -4.16
CA ARG A 4 -24.52 12.11 -4.84
C ARG A 4 -23.03 12.37 -4.64
N GLU A 5 -22.50 12.10 -3.44
CA GLU A 5 -21.07 12.20 -3.15
C GLU A 5 -20.27 11.10 -3.87
N ASP A 6 -20.82 9.88 -3.96
CA ASP A 6 -20.17 8.76 -4.67
C ASP A 6 -19.93 9.08 -6.15
N HIS A 7 -20.84 9.82 -6.80
CA HIS A 7 -20.67 10.27 -8.18
C HIS A 7 -19.45 11.19 -8.40
N LEU A 8 -18.87 11.76 -7.34
CA LEU A 8 -17.68 12.60 -7.43
C LEU A 8 -16.37 11.81 -7.49
N VAL A 9 -16.38 10.51 -7.16
CA VAL A 9 -15.18 9.67 -7.07
C VAL A 9 -14.53 9.46 -8.44
N ALA A 10 -15.27 8.99 -9.44
CA ALA A 10 -14.71 8.71 -10.77
C ALA A 10 -14.12 9.96 -11.45
N PRO A 11 -14.76 11.16 -11.40
CA PRO A 11 -14.13 12.40 -11.84
C PRO A 11 -12.85 12.77 -11.09
N ALA A 12 -12.78 12.51 -9.78
CA ALA A 12 -11.57 12.76 -9.00
C ALA A 12 -10.43 11.81 -9.41
N VAL A 13 -10.71 10.52 -9.62
CA VAL A 13 -9.75 9.53 -10.13
C VAL A 13 -9.26 9.92 -11.54
N ARG A 14 -10.16 10.40 -12.41
CA ARG A 14 -9.79 10.86 -13.76
C ARG A 14 -8.70 11.94 -13.74
N LYS A 15 -8.73 12.85 -12.76
CA LYS A 15 -7.70 13.89 -12.61
C LYS A 15 -6.33 13.32 -12.20
N GLN A 16 -6.28 12.12 -11.65
CA GLN A 16 -5.06 11.46 -11.19
C GLN A 16 -4.48 10.47 -12.19
N LEU A 17 -5.11 10.25 -13.36
CA LEU A 17 -4.62 9.30 -14.37
C LEU A 17 -3.13 9.47 -14.73
N PRO A 18 -2.57 10.69 -14.89
CA PRO A 18 -1.14 10.83 -15.16
C PRO A 18 -0.24 10.35 -14.01
N ALA A 19 -0.67 10.51 -12.76
CA ALA A 19 0.07 10.03 -11.59
C ALA A 19 -0.07 8.51 -11.43
N ILE A 20 -1.27 7.97 -11.68
CA ILE A 20 -1.54 6.54 -11.68
C ILE A 20 -0.69 5.85 -12.77
N ALA A 21 -0.61 6.41 -13.98
CA ALA A 21 0.22 5.87 -15.05
C ALA A 21 1.70 5.75 -14.64
N ARG A 22 2.28 6.80 -14.03
CA ARG A 22 3.66 6.73 -13.51
C ARG A 22 3.83 5.69 -12.42
N ALA A 23 2.83 5.50 -11.56
CA ALA A 23 2.87 4.45 -10.54
C ALA A 23 2.84 3.05 -11.17
N VAL A 24 2.05 2.86 -12.23
CA VAL A 24 2.03 1.62 -13.00
C VAL A 24 3.40 1.37 -13.65
N ASP A 25 4.01 2.37 -14.27
CA ASP A 25 5.34 2.22 -14.89
C ASP A 25 6.41 1.79 -13.87
N LEU A 26 6.40 2.36 -12.66
CA LEU A 26 7.29 1.97 -11.56
C LEU A 26 7.05 0.52 -11.11
N VAL A 27 5.78 0.12 -11.00
CA VAL A 27 5.42 -1.25 -10.61
C VAL A 27 5.83 -2.26 -11.66
N VAL A 28 5.61 -1.97 -12.95
CA VAL A 28 6.03 -2.84 -14.06
C VAL A 28 7.55 -3.02 -14.04
N ALA A 29 8.31 -1.92 -13.98
CA ALA A 29 9.78 -1.97 -13.95
C ALA A 29 10.33 -2.76 -12.75
N SER A 30 9.68 -2.62 -11.58
CA SER A 30 10.01 -3.39 -10.37
C SER A 30 9.79 -4.89 -10.58
N ILE A 31 8.62 -5.29 -11.10
CA ILE A 31 8.28 -6.70 -11.33
C ILE A 31 9.20 -7.32 -12.39
N GLU A 32 9.51 -6.60 -13.48
CA GLU A 32 10.45 -7.04 -14.51
C GLU A 32 11.87 -7.24 -13.96
N SER A 33 12.23 -6.49 -12.92
CA SER A 33 13.52 -6.62 -12.21
C SER A 33 13.49 -7.69 -11.10
N GLY A 34 12.38 -8.42 -10.93
CA GLY A 34 12.21 -9.44 -9.90
C GLY A 34 11.78 -8.90 -8.53
N GLY A 35 11.40 -7.62 -8.44
CA GLY A 35 10.85 -6.98 -7.25
C GLY A 35 9.40 -7.35 -6.96
N ARG A 36 8.92 -6.88 -5.80
CA ARG A 36 7.57 -7.10 -5.28
C ARG A 36 6.90 -5.77 -4.93
N VAL A 37 5.58 -5.79 -4.80
CA VAL A 37 4.76 -4.62 -4.49
C VAL A 37 4.13 -4.77 -3.10
N PHE A 38 4.27 -3.74 -2.28
CA PHE A 38 3.74 -3.68 -0.92
C PHE A 38 2.75 -2.54 -0.76
N TYR A 39 1.50 -2.85 -0.45
CA TYR A 39 0.51 -1.87 -0.01
C TYR A 39 0.62 -1.65 1.49
N VAL A 40 0.74 -0.39 1.93
CA VAL A 40 0.86 -0.06 3.36
C VAL A 40 -0.23 0.91 3.78
N GLY A 41 -1.01 0.54 4.79
CA GLY A 41 -2.11 1.38 5.26
C GLY A 41 -2.57 1.03 6.68
N ALA A 42 -3.49 1.85 7.20
CA ALA A 42 -4.19 1.60 8.44
C ALA A 42 -5.71 1.54 8.20
N GLY A 43 -6.44 0.86 9.09
CA GLY A 43 -7.90 0.78 9.01
C GLY A 43 -8.40 0.36 7.62
N THR A 44 -9.38 1.10 7.09
CA THR A 44 -9.94 0.84 5.74
C THR A 44 -8.89 0.88 4.64
N SER A 45 -7.94 1.83 4.70
CA SER A 45 -6.89 1.95 3.68
C SER A 45 -6.00 0.69 3.64
N GLY A 46 -5.62 0.18 4.81
CA GLY A 46 -4.87 -1.07 4.90
C GLY A 46 -5.66 -2.29 4.43
N ARG A 47 -6.97 -2.35 4.74
CA ARG A 47 -7.86 -3.44 4.28
C ARG A 47 -8.00 -3.47 2.76
N LEU A 48 -8.16 -2.31 2.12
CA LEU A 48 -8.24 -2.23 0.66
C LEU A 48 -6.95 -2.76 0.00
N GLY A 49 -5.77 -2.43 0.55
CA GLY A 49 -4.51 -3.00 0.06
C GLY A 49 -4.39 -4.51 0.27
N VAL A 50 -4.93 -5.05 1.37
CA VAL A 50 -4.97 -6.51 1.60
C VAL A 50 -5.91 -7.20 0.60
N ILE A 51 -7.08 -6.63 0.34
CA ILE A 51 -8.06 -7.17 -0.61
C ILE A 51 -7.48 -7.18 -2.03
N ASP A 52 -6.90 -6.06 -2.48
CA ASP A 52 -6.30 -5.98 -3.82
C ASP A 52 -5.20 -7.02 -4.03
N ALA A 53 -4.28 -7.14 -3.07
CA ALA A 53 -3.21 -8.14 -3.12
C ALA A 53 -3.73 -9.59 -3.13
N ALA A 54 -4.84 -9.88 -2.43
CA ALA A 54 -5.43 -11.21 -2.35
C ALA A 54 -6.07 -11.66 -3.68
N GLU A 55 -6.52 -10.72 -4.50
CA GLU A 55 -7.15 -10.99 -5.80
C GLU A 55 -6.13 -11.23 -6.92
N CYS A 56 -4.86 -10.83 -6.74
CA CYS A 56 -3.85 -10.99 -7.79
C CYS A 56 -3.59 -12.46 -8.17
N PRO A 57 -3.36 -13.40 -7.23
CA PRO A 57 -3.12 -14.81 -7.58
C PRO A 57 -4.26 -15.48 -8.35
N PRO A 58 -5.54 -15.44 -7.91
CA PRO A 58 -6.62 -16.10 -8.64
C PRO A 58 -6.97 -15.40 -9.96
N THR A 59 -6.76 -14.08 -10.08
CA THR A 59 -7.10 -13.32 -11.30
C THR A 59 -6.03 -13.44 -12.37
N PHE A 60 -4.75 -13.36 -11.98
CA PHE A 60 -3.62 -13.23 -12.92
C PHE A 60 -2.62 -14.39 -12.86
N GLY A 61 -2.82 -15.38 -11.98
CA GLY A 61 -1.90 -16.51 -11.81
C GLY A 61 -0.55 -16.12 -11.19
N THR A 62 -0.45 -14.96 -10.53
CA THR A 62 0.79 -14.48 -9.93
C THR A 62 1.16 -15.28 -8.68
N PRO A 63 2.45 -15.39 -8.32
CA PRO A 63 2.85 -15.88 -7.01
C PRO A 63 2.21 -15.06 -5.87
N PRO A 64 1.82 -15.67 -4.75
CA PRO A 64 1.13 -14.98 -3.64
C PRO A 64 1.98 -13.93 -2.91
N HIS A 65 3.28 -13.86 -3.20
CA HIS A 65 4.21 -12.91 -2.60
C HIS A 65 4.50 -11.70 -3.49
N LEU A 66 3.99 -11.66 -4.72
CA LEU A 66 4.24 -10.58 -5.68
C LEU A 66 3.59 -9.26 -5.22
N PHE A 67 2.32 -9.33 -4.81
CA PHE A 67 1.59 -8.23 -4.19
C PHE A 67 1.28 -8.58 -2.75
N GLN A 68 1.54 -7.67 -1.81
CA GLN A 68 1.35 -7.93 -0.38
C GLN A 68 0.76 -6.72 0.36
N GLY A 69 -0.25 -6.96 1.19
CA GLY A 69 -0.79 -5.95 2.12
C GLY A 69 -0.05 -5.93 3.47
N ILE A 70 0.31 -4.73 3.93
CA ILE A 70 0.83 -4.44 5.27
C ILE A 70 -0.16 -3.49 5.96
N ILE A 71 -0.88 -4.01 6.95
CA ILE A 71 -1.87 -3.26 7.71
C ILE A 71 -1.36 -2.94 9.12
N ALA A 72 -1.52 -1.68 9.52
CA ALA A 72 -1.24 -1.24 10.89
C ALA A 72 -2.02 -2.08 11.89
N GLY A 73 -1.32 -2.63 12.89
CA GLY A 73 -1.91 -3.50 13.91
C GLY A 73 -1.85 -5.00 13.61
N GLY A 74 -1.38 -5.41 12.41
CA GLY A 74 -1.19 -6.81 12.02
C GLY A 74 -2.43 -7.47 11.41
N SER A 75 -2.35 -8.76 11.11
CA SER A 75 -3.43 -9.53 10.44
C SER A 75 -4.78 -9.43 11.15
N ASP A 76 -4.81 -9.36 12.47
CA ASP A 76 -6.04 -9.21 13.25
C ASP A 76 -6.78 -7.89 12.93
N ALA A 77 -6.04 -6.86 12.49
CA ALA A 77 -6.59 -5.56 12.12
C ALA A 77 -7.48 -5.62 10.86
N VAL A 78 -7.34 -6.70 10.06
CA VAL A 78 -8.20 -6.96 8.90
C VAL A 78 -9.64 -7.13 9.38
N PHE A 79 -9.86 -7.94 10.42
CA PHE A 79 -11.20 -8.28 10.90
C PHE A 79 -11.72 -7.37 12.01
N ARG A 80 -10.82 -6.74 12.79
CA ARG A 80 -11.21 -5.88 13.91
C ARG A 80 -10.40 -4.59 13.91
N ALA A 81 -11.05 -3.45 14.12
CA ALA A 81 -10.30 -2.20 14.27
C ALA A 81 -9.37 -2.26 15.48
N LYS A 82 -8.17 -1.71 15.34
CA LYS A 82 -7.17 -1.64 16.42
C LYS A 82 -6.81 -0.19 16.65
N GLU A 83 -7.35 0.37 17.74
CA GLU A 83 -7.20 1.78 18.08
C GLU A 83 -5.73 2.15 18.32
N GLY A 84 -5.32 3.32 17.83
CA GLY A 84 -3.96 3.83 17.92
C GLY A 84 -2.90 3.03 17.15
N ALA A 85 -3.28 2.04 16.32
CA ALA A 85 -2.31 1.31 15.49
C ALA A 85 -1.70 2.20 14.40
N GLU A 86 -2.47 3.17 13.91
CA GLU A 86 -2.06 4.08 12.84
C GLU A 86 -0.94 5.07 13.25
N ASP A 87 -0.74 5.25 14.56
CA ASP A 87 0.29 6.14 15.11
C ASP A 87 1.62 5.41 15.39
N ARG A 88 1.67 4.08 15.22
CA ARG A 88 2.82 3.25 15.63
C ARG A 88 3.90 3.19 14.56
N ALA A 89 4.62 4.30 14.37
CA ALA A 89 5.73 4.41 13.40
C ALA A 89 6.80 3.30 13.56
N GLY A 90 7.13 2.91 14.79
CA GLY A 90 8.09 1.83 15.05
C GLY A 90 7.64 0.46 14.51
N GLU A 91 6.34 0.14 14.61
CA GLU A 91 5.78 -1.08 14.06
C GLU A 91 5.85 -1.08 12.52
N ALA A 92 5.64 0.07 11.88
CA ALA A 92 5.73 0.21 10.43
C ALA A 92 7.14 -0.08 9.90
N ARG A 93 8.17 0.54 10.51
CA ARG A 93 9.57 0.30 10.12
C ARG A 93 9.97 -1.15 10.31
N ARG A 94 9.53 -1.76 11.41
CA ARG A 94 9.74 -3.19 11.68
C ARG A 94 9.03 -4.08 10.65
N ALA A 95 7.81 -3.75 10.25
CA ALA A 95 7.08 -4.50 9.23
C ALA A 95 7.81 -4.49 7.87
N ILE A 96 8.32 -3.33 7.43
CA ILE A 96 9.14 -3.21 6.22
C ILE A 96 10.39 -4.09 6.30
N SER A 97 11.09 -4.08 7.44
CA SER A 97 12.27 -4.94 7.64
C SER A 97 11.92 -6.44 7.66
N ILE A 98 10.85 -6.85 8.35
CA ILE A 98 10.44 -8.27 8.46
C ILE A 98 10.01 -8.82 7.09
N LYS A 99 9.36 -8.00 6.27
CA LYS A 99 9.00 -8.37 4.89
C LYS A 99 10.20 -8.45 3.96
N GLY A 100 11.37 -8.01 4.41
CA GLY A 100 12.61 -8.00 3.66
C GLY A 100 12.49 -7.13 2.43
N VAL A 101 11.85 -5.95 2.54
CA VAL A 101 11.76 -4.99 1.43
C VAL A 101 13.18 -4.59 1.00
N GLY A 102 13.46 -4.71 -0.29
CA GLY A 102 14.73 -4.40 -0.94
C GLY A 102 14.63 -3.25 -1.95
N PRO A 103 15.74 -2.89 -2.60
CA PRO A 103 15.80 -1.76 -3.52
C PRO A 103 14.96 -1.93 -4.78
N ASP A 104 14.73 -3.18 -5.22
CA ASP A 104 13.94 -3.47 -6.42
C ASP A 104 12.42 -3.49 -6.15
N ASP A 105 12.00 -3.41 -4.88
CA ASP A 105 10.58 -3.43 -4.50
C ASP A 105 9.93 -2.04 -4.62
N VAL A 106 8.60 -2.04 -4.71
CA VAL A 106 7.76 -0.82 -4.66
C VAL A 106 6.89 -0.84 -3.40
N VAL A 107 6.87 0.28 -2.68
CA VAL A 107 6.01 0.47 -1.49
C VAL A 107 4.99 1.58 -1.74
N ILE A 108 3.71 1.21 -1.74
CA ILE A 108 2.58 2.09 -2.01
C ILE A 108 1.88 2.40 -0.68
N GLY A 109 1.96 3.66 -0.24
CA GLY A 109 1.27 4.13 0.96
C GLY A 109 -0.17 4.51 0.67
N ILE A 110 -1.09 4.11 1.54
CA ILE A 110 -2.52 4.40 1.39
C ILE A 110 -3.02 5.07 2.68
N ALA A 111 -3.31 6.37 2.60
CA ALA A 111 -3.92 7.13 3.69
C ALA A 111 -4.71 8.33 3.16
N ALA A 112 -6.01 8.38 3.42
CA ALA A 112 -6.88 9.49 3.00
C ALA A 112 -6.43 10.85 3.56
N CYS A 113 -5.94 10.88 4.82
CA CYS A 113 -5.51 12.12 5.47
C CYS A 113 -4.07 12.54 5.14
N ARG A 114 -3.32 11.73 4.37
CA ARG A 114 -1.91 11.90 3.99
C ARG A 114 -0.91 12.16 5.12
N ARG A 115 -1.32 12.00 6.38
CA ARG A 115 -0.49 12.26 7.58
C ARG A 115 -0.38 11.08 8.54
N THR A 116 -0.88 9.91 8.17
CA THR A 116 -0.89 8.71 9.02
C THR A 116 0.55 8.29 9.37
N PRO A 117 0.97 8.36 10.65
CA PRO A 117 2.37 8.13 11.04
C PRO A 117 2.91 6.75 10.64
N PHE A 118 2.09 5.70 10.74
CA PHE A 118 2.45 4.35 10.31
C PHE A 118 2.82 4.30 8.82
N VAL A 119 2.01 4.92 7.96
CA VAL A 119 2.26 4.94 6.51
C VAL A 119 3.51 5.75 6.18
N LEU A 120 3.64 6.96 6.76
CA LEU A 120 4.79 7.81 6.54
C LEU A 120 6.11 7.13 6.96
N ALA A 121 6.13 6.47 8.12
CA ALA A 121 7.30 5.77 8.62
C ALA A 121 7.68 4.54 7.78
N ALA A 122 6.70 3.83 7.21
CA ALA A 122 6.96 2.74 6.26
C ALA A 122 7.61 3.27 4.98
N LEU A 123 7.07 4.35 4.40
CA LEU A 123 7.60 4.97 3.18
C LEU A 123 8.99 5.59 3.39
N GLU A 124 9.23 6.20 4.56
CA GLU A 124 10.55 6.68 4.96
C GLU A 124 11.56 5.53 5.02
N LYS A 125 11.21 4.42 5.69
CA LYS A 125 12.07 3.25 5.79
C LYS A 125 12.36 2.63 4.42
N ALA A 126 11.34 2.49 3.58
CA ALA A 126 11.47 1.95 2.22
C ALA A 126 12.43 2.80 1.36
N ARG A 127 12.24 4.13 1.35
CA ARG A 127 13.17 5.05 0.65
C ARG A 127 14.59 4.93 1.16
N GLY A 128 14.78 4.79 2.48
CA GLY A 128 16.10 4.59 3.07
C GLY A 128 16.80 3.28 2.66
N ILE A 129 16.06 2.29 2.15
CA ILE A 129 16.60 1.03 1.59
C ILE A 129 16.89 1.16 0.08
N GLY A 130 16.35 2.19 -0.57
CA GLY A 130 16.42 2.38 -2.02
C GLY A 130 15.18 1.89 -2.78
N ALA A 131 14.16 1.41 -2.08
CA ALA A 131 12.90 1.01 -2.70
C ALA A 131 12.16 2.21 -3.29
N SER A 132 11.45 1.98 -4.40
CA SER A 132 10.57 2.98 -4.99
C SER A 132 9.31 3.17 -4.13
N THR A 133 8.79 4.39 -4.05
CA THR A 133 7.61 4.69 -3.22
C THR A 133 6.55 5.54 -3.91
N VAL A 134 5.28 5.25 -3.63
CA VAL A 134 4.10 5.99 -4.14
C VAL A 134 3.20 6.40 -2.96
N TYR A 135 2.72 7.66 -2.94
CA TYR A 135 1.85 8.20 -1.88
C TYR A 135 1.07 9.46 -2.30
#